data_AF-A0A938IB01-F1
#
_entry.id   AF-A0A938IB01-F1
#
_cell.length_a   1.000
_cell.length_b   1.000
_cell.length_c   1.000
_cell.angle_alpha   90.00
_cell.angle_beta   90.00
_cell.angle_gamma   90.00
#
_symmetry.space_group_name_H-M   'P 1'
#
loop_
_entity.id
_entity.type
_entity.pdbx_description
1 polymer ?
#
loop_
_entity_poly.entity_id
_entity_poly.type
_entity_poly.pdbx_seq_one_letter_code
_entity_poly.pdbx_strand_id
1 'polypeptide(L)'
;MLAVGRAAFGSPGPTHVGLIVKTEDGELGLLQALDPHFKMKPTPRIRRGVRPGEVCWTPDLVNYLREYDGRIFVRPFRGTLPADASRRLTTWARHQVGKPYGLHKLGLPPIGLPIQSLHLGGPAQIEGDSWFCSELVASALVVTRHLSPWHVRPSRTDPEDLFTDRLLNLRSAWEAPLLWSASIPESSKTPPRLEVARPQFVELTIQNPTQHTYRLTLNGEFIADLPPYHEVPIRGIAGRVTLRAKPLRSTAGEQLLTGDVTEDTNWSLSQ
;
A
#
# COMPACT_ATOMS: atom_id res chain seq x y z
N MET A 1 -14.16 0.92 -4.35
CA MET A 1 -13.55 0.69 -3.03
C MET A 1 -12.48 1.74 -2.82
N LEU A 2 -12.32 2.26 -1.60
CA LEU A 2 -11.38 3.36 -1.29
C LEU A 2 -10.72 3.08 0.05
N ALA A 3 -9.39 3.07 0.11
CA ALA A 3 -8.66 2.99 1.37
C ALA A 3 -8.37 4.40 1.88
N VAL A 4 -8.59 4.64 3.16
CA VAL A 4 -8.39 5.94 3.81
C VAL A 4 -7.33 5.80 4.88
N GLY A 5 -6.19 6.45 4.67
CA GLY A 5 -5.06 6.50 5.56
C GLY A 5 -5.08 7.80 6.36
N ARG A 6 -4.66 7.76 7.61
CA ARG A 6 -4.53 8.93 8.48
C ARG A 6 -3.13 8.96 9.06
N ALA A 7 -2.48 10.11 8.99
CA ALA A 7 -1.19 10.32 9.65
C ALA A 7 -1.39 11.15 10.91
N ALA A 8 -0.89 10.64 12.04
CA ALA A 8 -0.72 11.46 13.24
C ALA A 8 0.18 12.68 12.93
N PHE A 9 0.01 13.75 13.72
CA PHE A 9 0.81 14.96 13.57
C PHE A 9 2.31 14.62 13.65
N GLY A 10 3.08 15.07 12.64
CA GLY A 10 4.53 14.80 12.53
C GLY A 10 4.92 13.44 11.93
N SER A 11 4.00 12.49 11.74
CA SER A 11 4.32 11.23 11.04
C SER A 11 4.53 11.49 9.55
N PRO A 12 5.53 10.89 8.86
CA PRO A 12 5.74 11.07 7.42
C PRO A 12 4.65 10.40 6.57
N GLY A 13 4.03 9.32 7.05
CA GLY A 13 3.02 8.53 6.31
C GLY A 13 1.80 8.12 7.16
N PRO A 14 0.86 7.35 6.58
CA PRO A 14 -0.32 6.85 7.27
C PRO A 14 0.05 5.97 8.47
N THR A 15 -0.48 6.28 9.65
CA THR A 15 -0.33 5.52 10.90
C THR A 15 -1.61 4.76 11.27
N HIS A 16 -2.70 5.01 10.55
CA HIS A 16 -3.98 4.33 10.71
C HIS A 16 -4.67 4.22 9.36
N VAL A 17 -5.45 3.17 9.13
CA VAL A 17 -6.18 2.98 7.88
C VAL A 17 -7.60 2.46 8.11
N GLY A 18 -8.51 2.84 7.22
CA GLY A 18 -9.85 2.30 7.13
C GLY A 18 -10.26 2.08 5.67
N LEU A 19 -11.45 1.50 5.48
CA LEU A 19 -12.00 1.18 4.19
C LEU A 19 -13.36 1.84 4.01
N ILE A 20 -13.59 2.50 2.88
CA ILE A 20 -14.92 2.96 2.51
C ILE A 20 -15.66 1.82 1.85
N VAL A 21 -16.80 1.47 2.46
CA VAL A 21 -17.70 0.43 1.97
C VAL A 21 -19.04 1.10 1.64
N LYS A 22 -19.80 0.47 0.74
CA LYS A 22 -21.18 0.84 0.45
C LYS A 22 -22.09 -0.22 1.08
N THR A 23 -23.09 0.19 1.87
CA THR A 23 -24.11 -0.72 2.40
C THR A 23 -25.03 -1.20 1.27
N GLU A 24 -25.85 -2.22 1.55
CA GLU A 24 -26.86 -2.68 0.59
C GLU A 24 -27.88 -1.58 0.25
N ASP A 25 -28.19 -0.71 1.22
CA ASP A 25 -29.06 0.46 1.05
C ASP A 25 -28.38 1.60 0.27
N GLY A 26 -27.11 1.42 -0.06
CA GLY A 26 -26.33 2.34 -0.87
C GLY A 26 -25.63 3.46 -0.11
N GLU A 27 -25.72 3.47 1.21
CA GLU A 27 -25.00 4.43 2.05
C GLU A 27 -23.49 4.13 2.06
N LEU A 28 -22.68 5.19 1.95
CA LEU A 28 -21.23 5.07 2.10
C LEU A 28 -20.85 5.31 3.55
N GLY A 29 -19.89 4.53 4.04
CA GLY A 29 -19.32 4.75 5.36
C GLY A 29 -17.91 4.20 5.46
N LEU A 30 -17.21 4.62 6.53
CA LEU A 30 -15.86 4.18 6.84
C LEU A 30 -15.91 3.01 7.82
N LEU A 31 -15.43 1.85 7.39
CA LEU A 31 -15.12 0.71 8.26
C LEU A 31 -13.67 0.83 8.76
N GLN A 32 -13.45 0.77 10.06
CA GLN A 32 -12.11 0.86 10.64
C GLN A 32 -12.04 0.21 12.03
N ALA A 33 -10.89 -0.35 12.39
CA ALA A 33 -10.60 -0.81 13.74
C ALA A 33 -9.99 0.35 14.54
N LEU A 34 -10.69 0.88 15.55
CA LEU A 34 -10.22 2.03 16.32
C LEU A 34 -9.40 1.60 17.53
N ASP A 35 -8.21 2.18 17.68
CA ASP A 35 -7.41 2.03 18.89
C ASP A 35 -8.20 2.56 20.11
N PRO A 36 -8.21 1.86 21.25
CA PRO A 36 -8.92 2.30 22.45
C PRO A 36 -8.40 3.63 23.04
N HIS A 37 -7.15 3.99 22.78
CA HIS A 37 -6.56 5.29 23.12
C HIS A 37 -6.82 6.36 22.07
N PHE A 38 -7.51 6.03 20.96
CA PHE A 38 -7.87 6.98 19.93
C PHE A 38 -8.91 7.98 20.46
N LYS A 39 -8.43 9.13 20.94
CA LYS A 39 -9.26 10.25 21.39
C LYS A 39 -9.83 11.00 20.19
N MET A 40 -10.89 10.48 19.59
CA MET A 40 -11.74 11.35 18.79
C MET A 40 -12.45 12.34 19.68
N LYS A 41 -12.52 13.60 19.26
CA LYS A 41 -13.58 14.48 19.75
C LYS A 41 -14.90 13.75 19.45
N PRO A 42 -15.73 13.44 20.46
CA PRO A 42 -16.99 12.75 20.22
C PRO A 42 -17.83 13.63 19.31
N THR A 43 -17.95 13.26 18.04
CA THR A 43 -18.82 13.98 17.13
C THR A 43 -20.25 13.61 17.52
N PRO A 44 -21.22 14.55 17.48
CA PRO A 44 -22.61 14.26 17.86
C PRO A 44 -23.26 13.13 17.05
N ARG A 45 -22.66 12.71 15.93
CA ARG A 45 -23.14 11.64 15.05
C ARG A 45 -22.41 10.31 15.19
N ILE A 46 -21.30 10.23 15.93
CA ILE A 46 -20.83 8.95 16.49
C ILE A 46 -21.73 8.66 17.71
N ARG A 47 -23.04 8.54 17.46
CA ARG A 47 -24.06 8.30 18.47
C ARG A 47 -24.66 6.92 18.24
N ARG A 48 -24.59 6.12 19.31
CA ARG A 48 -25.10 4.76 19.54
C ARG A 48 -24.26 3.65 18.92
N GLY A 49 -23.39 3.06 19.74
CA GLY A 49 -22.86 1.70 19.52
C GLY A 49 -21.36 1.59 19.26
N VAL A 50 -20.65 2.70 19.02
CA VAL A 50 -19.19 2.64 18.83
C VAL A 50 -18.50 2.73 20.18
N ARG A 51 -17.94 1.63 20.66
CA ARG A 51 -17.03 1.63 21.82
C ARG A 51 -15.60 1.83 21.32
N PRO A 52 -14.79 2.70 21.94
CA PRO A 52 -13.35 2.72 21.69
C PRO A 52 -12.77 1.32 21.87
N GLY A 53 -11.80 0.95 21.01
CA GLY A 53 -11.24 -0.39 21.03
C GLY A 53 -12.07 -1.44 20.29
N GLU A 54 -12.93 -1.04 19.36
CA GLU A 54 -13.69 -1.94 18.49
C GLU A 54 -13.62 -1.51 17.01
N VAL A 55 -13.98 -2.42 16.12
CA VAL A 55 -14.27 -2.13 14.72
C VAL A 55 -15.59 -1.38 14.63
N CYS A 56 -15.57 -0.22 14.00
CA CYS A 56 -16.73 0.65 13.87
C CYS A 56 -17.10 0.93 12.43
N TRP A 57 -18.37 1.27 12.24
CA TRP A 57 -18.92 1.85 11.02
C TRP A 57 -19.18 3.34 11.24
N THR A 58 -18.58 4.20 10.42
CA THR A 58 -18.83 5.64 10.43
C THR A 58 -19.64 6.04 9.19
N PRO A 59 -20.98 6.22 9.30
CA PRO A 59 -21.83 6.54 8.16
C PRO A 59 -21.65 7.98 7.65
N ASP A 60 -21.28 8.92 8.52
CA ASP A 60 -21.04 10.32 8.13
C ASP A 60 -19.59 10.54 7.68
N LEU A 61 -19.21 9.87 6.58
CA LEU A 61 -17.85 9.87 6.07
C LEU A 61 -17.31 11.28 5.82
N VAL A 62 -18.09 12.15 5.18
CA VAL A 62 -17.63 13.49 4.77
C VAL A 62 -17.31 14.37 5.99
N ASN A 63 -18.22 14.42 6.97
CA ASN A 63 -17.96 15.20 8.19
C ASN A 63 -16.82 14.60 8.99
N TYR A 64 -16.73 13.27 9.06
CA TYR A 64 -15.63 12.58 9.70
C TYR A 64 -14.26 12.98 9.11
N LEU A 65 -14.14 13.03 7.78
CA LEU A 65 -12.90 13.44 7.12
C LEU A 65 -12.59 14.93 7.36
N ARG A 66 -13.61 15.80 7.34
CA ARG A 66 -13.46 17.25 7.59
C ARG A 66 -13.01 17.60 9.00
N GLU A 67 -13.48 16.85 9.99
CA GLU A 67 -13.17 17.12 11.40
C GLU A 67 -11.85 16.50 11.85
N TYR A 68 -11.18 15.72 11.00
CA TYR A 68 -9.90 15.12 11.33
C TYR A 68 -8.78 16.17 11.31
N ASP A 69 -8.19 16.40 12.47
CA ASP A 69 -7.06 17.31 12.66
C ASP A 69 -5.73 16.59 12.32
N GLY A 70 -5.49 16.39 11.02
CA GLY A 70 -4.30 15.71 10.51
C GLY A 70 -4.33 15.51 8.99
N ARG A 71 -3.35 14.78 8.47
CA ARG A 71 -3.28 14.46 7.03
C ARG A 71 -4.09 13.20 6.74
N ILE A 72 -4.99 13.30 5.78
CA ILE A 72 -5.75 12.17 5.26
C ILE A 72 -5.20 11.80 3.90
N PHE A 73 -4.86 10.54 3.73
CA PHE A 73 -4.50 9.93 2.46
C PHE A 73 -5.69 9.12 1.97
N VAL A 74 -5.94 9.17 0.67
CA VAL A 74 -7.00 8.43 0.01
C VAL A 74 -6.36 7.65 -1.12
N ARG A 75 -6.58 6.34 -1.16
CA ARG A 75 -6.07 5.49 -2.24
C ARG A 75 -7.24 4.86 -3.00
N PRO A 76 -7.56 5.36 -4.22
CA PRO A 76 -8.61 4.80 -5.05
C PRO A 76 -8.29 3.41 -5.58
N PHE A 77 -9.30 2.54 -5.61
CA PHE A 77 -9.28 1.35 -6.45
C PHE A 77 -9.42 1.76 -7.92
N ARG A 78 -8.67 1.12 -8.82
CA ARG A 78 -8.76 1.36 -10.27
C ARG A 78 -10.06 0.79 -10.81
N GLY A 79 -10.95 1.68 -11.23
CA GLY A 79 -12.24 1.32 -11.81
C GLY A 79 -13.31 0.97 -10.79
N THR A 80 -14.31 0.21 -11.25
CA THR A 80 -15.47 -0.15 -10.43
C THR A 80 -15.26 -1.53 -9.82
N LEU A 81 -15.52 -1.65 -8.53
CA LEU A 81 -15.49 -2.96 -7.86
C LEU A 81 -16.62 -3.83 -8.46
N PRO A 82 -16.34 -5.06 -8.93
CA PRO A 82 -17.38 -5.95 -9.42
C PRO A 82 -18.51 -6.14 -8.40
N ALA A 83 -19.75 -6.28 -8.87
CA ALA A 83 -20.93 -6.33 -8.00
C ALA A 83 -20.87 -7.48 -6.97
N ASP A 84 -20.32 -8.62 -7.36
CA ASP A 84 -20.08 -9.77 -6.48
C ASP A 84 -19.03 -9.48 -5.42
N ALA A 85 -17.93 -8.81 -5.79
CA ALA A 85 -16.89 -8.37 -4.86
C ALA A 85 -17.41 -7.32 -3.88
N SER A 86 -18.21 -6.36 -4.35
CA SER A 86 -18.87 -5.38 -3.48
C SER A 86 -19.81 -6.07 -2.49
N ARG A 87 -20.64 -7.01 -2.95
CA ARG A 87 -21.56 -7.74 -2.06
C ARG A 87 -20.81 -8.55 -1.00
N ARG A 88 -19.72 -9.25 -1.38
CA ARG A 88 -18.84 -9.96 -0.43
C ARG A 88 -18.26 -9.00 0.59
N LEU A 89 -17.74 -7.85 0.14
CA LEU A 89 -17.16 -6.85 1.01
C LEU A 89 -18.18 -6.28 2.00
N THR A 90 -19.37 -5.92 1.52
CA THR A 90 -20.45 -5.38 2.36
C THR A 90 -20.90 -6.41 3.40
N THR A 91 -21.09 -7.66 3.00
CA THR A 91 -21.45 -8.76 3.91
C THR A 91 -20.37 -8.95 4.97
N TRP A 92 -19.12 -9.09 4.55
CA TRP A 92 -17.99 -9.27 5.46
C TRP A 92 -17.82 -8.08 6.41
N ALA A 93 -17.95 -6.85 5.92
CA ALA A 93 -17.81 -5.62 6.71
C ALA A 93 -18.83 -5.57 7.85
N ARG A 94 -20.09 -5.93 7.59
CA ARG A 94 -21.15 -6.01 8.61
C ARG A 94 -20.78 -6.98 9.73
N HIS A 95 -20.20 -8.14 9.40
CA HIS A 95 -19.75 -9.12 10.39
C HIS A 95 -18.52 -8.67 11.20
N GLN A 96 -17.82 -7.61 10.79
CA GLN A 96 -16.67 -7.12 11.55
C GLN A 96 -17.06 -6.06 12.59
N VAL A 97 -18.16 -5.33 12.39
CA VAL A 97 -18.59 -4.26 13.32
C VAL A 97 -18.79 -4.82 14.73
N GLY A 98 -18.23 -4.14 15.73
CA GLY A 98 -18.29 -4.52 17.14
C GLY A 98 -17.21 -5.51 17.59
N LYS A 99 -16.40 -6.07 16.67
CA LYS A 99 -15.26 -6.90 17.07
C LYS A 99 -14.18 -6.05 17.74
N PRO A 100 -13.47 -6.57 18.75
CA PRO A 100 -12.44 -5.84 19.46
C PRO A 100 -11.25 -5.45 18.59
N TYR A 101 -10.58 -4.37 18.99
CA TYR A 101 -9.27 -3.98 18.48
C TYR A 101 -8.21 -4.99 18.95
N GLY A 102 -7.29 -5.35 18.08
CA GLY A 102 -6.28 -6.39 18.30
C GLY A 102 -5.14 -5.98 19.25
N LEU A 103 -5.39 -5.32 20.38
CA LEU A 103 -4.34 -4.88 21.31
C LEU A 103 -3.41 -6.03 21.75
N HIS A 104 -3.96 -7.23 21.96
CA HIS A 104 -3.18 -8.41 22.36
C HIS A 104 -2.14 -8.83 21.29
N LYS A 105 -2.28 -8.34 20.06
CA LYS A 105 -1.37 -8.60 18.96
C LYS A 105 -0.18 -7.63 18.92
N LEU A 106 -0.12 -6.61 19.79
CA LEU A 106 1.01 -5.66 19.88
C LEU A 106 2.34 -6.32 20.30
N GLY A 107 2.31 -7.56 20.79
CA GLY A 107 3.50 -8.36 21.12
C GLY A 107 3.93 -9.36 20.04
N LEU A 108 3.23 -9.43 18.91
CA LEU A 108 3.62 -10.27 17.76
C LEU A 108 4.82 -9.64 17.02
N PRO A 109 5.62 -10.43 16.27
CA PRO A 109 6.81 -9.93 15.58
C PRO A 109 6.51 -8.65 14.79
N PRO A 110 7.46 -7.71 14.75
CA PRO A 110 7.21 -6.32 14.41
C PRO A 110 6.43 -6.19 13.10
N ILE A 111 5.37 -5.39 13.17
CA ILE A 111 4.71 -4.77 12.03
C ILE A 111 5.82 -4.23 11.10
N GLY A 112 5.81 -4.59 9.82
CA GLY A 112 6.84 -4.17 8.85
C GLY A 112 7.85 -5.24 8.43
N LEU A 113 7.68 -6.51 8.86
CA LEU A 113 8.27 -7.67 8.17
C LEU A 113 7.17 -8.40 7.37
N PRO A 114 6.85 -7.95 6.15
CA PRO A 114 5.94 -8.66 5.28
C PRO A 114 6.68 -9.92 4.89
N ILE A 115 6.26 -11.03 5.48
CA ILE A 115 6.71 -12.33 5.01
C ILE A 115 5.98 -12.57 3.67
N GLN A 116 6.41 -11.88 2.62
CA GLN A 116 6.13 -12.30 1.24
C GLN A 116 6.95 -13.55 0.90
N SER A 117 8.06 -13.79 1.61
CA SER A 117 9.08 -14.76 1.19
C SER A 117 9.04 -16.13 1.86
N LEU A 118 8.22 -16.35 2.88
CA LEU A 118 8.12 -17.67 3.51
C LEU A 118 6.66 -18.11 3.52
N HIS A 119 6.39 -19.20 2.80
CA HIS A 119 5.14 -19.98 2.84
C HIS A 119 4.95 -20.62 4.24
N LEU A 120 5.01 -19.81 5.30
CA LEU A 120 4.84 -20.23 6.68
C LEU A 120 3.35 -20.30 6.96
N GLY A 121 2.80 -21.50 6.94
CA GLY A 121 1.64 -21.84 7.76
C GLY A 121 0.24 -21.63 7.18
N GLY A 122 0.05 -21.67 5.86
CA GLY A 122 -1.29 -21.74 5.25
C GLY A 122 -1.90 -20.40 4.82
N PRO A 123 -3.19 -20.38 4.46
CA PRO A 123 -3.87 -19.18 3.97
C PRO A 123 -4.04 -18.14 5.09
N ALA A 124 -4.04 -16.87 4.72
CA ALA A 124 -4.35 -15.77 5.63
C ALA A 124 -5.68 -15.99 6.35
N GLN A 125 -5.70 -15.75 7.66
CA GLN A 125 -6.94 -15.69 8.43
C GLN A 125 -7.71 -14.43 8.03
N ILE A 126 -8.87 -14.61 7.41
CA ILE A 126 -9.78 -13.52 6.99
C ILE A 126 -10.95 -13.33 7.97
N GLU A 127 -11.05 -14.19 8.97
CA GLU A 127 -12.06 -14.17 10.04
C GLU A 127 -11.39 -14.03 11.41
N GLY A 128 -10.84 -12.85 11.68
CA GLY A 128 -10.30 -12.51 13.00
C GLY A 128 -11.40 -12.33 14.03
N ASP A 129 -11.13 -12.72 15.28
CA ASP A 129 -11.93 -12.35 16.46
C ASP A 129 -11.67 -10.89 16.89
N SER A 130 -10.60 -10.30 16.38
CA SER A 130 -10.09 -8.97 16.69
C SER A 130 -9.24 -8.46 15.53
N TRP A 131 -9.09 -7.14 15.43
CA TRP A 131 -8.44 -6.53 14.28
C TRP A 131 -7.51 -5.38 14.62
N PHE A 132 -6.34 -5.35 14.00
CA PHE A 132 -5.64 -4.08 13.74
C PHE A 132 -6.23 -3.34 12.53
N CYS A 133 -5.99 -2.04 12.45
CA CYS A 133 -6.55 -1.22 11.37
C CYS A 133 -6.08 -1.67 9.97
N SER A 134 -4.79 -1.92 9.78
CA SER A 134 -4.21 -2.44 8.53
C SER A 134 -4.58 -3.89 8.26
N GLU A 135 -4.63 -4.73 9.29
CA GLU A 135 -5.05 -6.14 9.19
C GLU A 135 -6.50 -6.25 8.67
N LEU A 136 -7.40 -5.40 9.18
CA LEU A 136 -8.78 -5.32 8.72
C LEU A 136 -8.84 -4.99 7.22
N VAL A 137 -8.09 -3.98 6.78
CA VAL A 137 -8.08 -3.55 5.38
C VAL A 137 -7.47 -4.60 4.47
N ALA A 138 -6.32 -5.17 4.83
CA ALA A 138 -5.69 -6.24 4.06
C ALA A 138 -6.60 -7.48 3.95
N SER A 139 -7.35 -7.82 5.00
CA SER A 139 -8.33 -8.92 4.97
C SER A 139 -9.50 -8.62 4.05
N ALA A 140 -9.98 -7.38 4.01
CA ALA A 140 -10.99 -6.94 3.04
C ALA A 140 -10.50 -7.11 1.58
N LEU A 141 -9.21 -6.85 1.31
CA LEU A 141 -8.61 -7.07 0.00
C LEU A 141 -8.54 -8.55 -0.39
N VAL A 142 -8.36 -9.44 0.59
CA VAL A 142 -8.45 -10.89 0.36
C VAL A 142 -9.89 -11.32 0.08
N VAL A 143 -10.87 -10.82 0.84
CA VAL A 143 -12.31 -11.10 0.65
C VAL A 143 -12.80 -10.68 -0.74
N THR A 144 -12.31 -9.54 -1.23
CA THR A 144 -12.62 -9.03 -2.58
C THR A 144 -11.84 -9.73 -3.69
N ARG A 145 -10.88 -10.62 -3.34
CA ARG A 145 -9.96 -11.33 -4.26
C ARG A 145 -8.95 -10.41 -4.97
N HIS A 146 -8.64 -9.25 -4.40
CA HIS A 146 -7.56 -8.38 -4.89
C HIS A 146 -6.21 -8.74 -4.29
N LEU A 147 -6.19 -9.48 -3.18
CA LEU A 147 -5.00 -10.12 -2.64
C LEU A 147 -5.23 -11.62 -2.52
N SER A 148 -4.17 -12.39 -2.80
CA SER A 148 -4.19 -13.84 -2.57
C SER A 148 -3.97 -14.12 -1.09
N PRO A 149 -4.84 -14.92 -0.42
CA PRO A 149 -4.62 -15.31 0.99
C PRO A 149 -3.31 -16.06 1.19
N TRP A 150 -2.73 -16.64 0.13
CA TRP A 150 -1.47 -17.37 0.21
C TRP A 150 -0.25 -16.46 0.22
N HIS A 151 -0.35 -15.26 -0.36
CA HIS A 151 0.78 -14.35 -0.56
C HIS A 151 0.79 -13.17 0.42
N VAL A 152 -0.27 -13.00 1.21
CA VAL A 152 -0.37 -11.90 2.16
C VAL A 152 -0.56 -12.41 3.57
N ARG A 153 -0.11 -11.59 4.53
CA ARG A 153 -0.28 -11.82 5.97
C ARG A 153 -0.88 -10.55 6.56
N PRO A 154 -2.22 -10.42 6.58
CA PRO A 154 -2.89 -9.22 7.07
C PRO A 154 -2.40 -8.79 8.46
N SER A 155 -2.13 -9.74 9.35
CA SER A 155 -1.64 -9.50 10.72
C SER A 155 -0.23 -8.90 10.79
N ARG A 156 0.48 -8.80 9.66
CA ARG A 156 1.82 -8.22 9.54
C ARG A 156 1.89 -7.04 8.56
N THR A 157 0.75 -6.54 8.12
CA THR A 157 0.68 -5.38 7.22
C THR A 157 0.78 -4.10 8.03
N ASP A 158 1.72 -3.22 7.70
CA ASP A 158 1.74 -1.86 8.24
C ASP A 158 0.70 -0.99 7.50
N PRO A 159 0.02 -0.05 8.16
CA PRO A 159 -0.81 0.95 7.47
C PRO A 159 -0.10 1.63 6.29
N GLU A 160 1.19 1.93 6.40
CA GLU A 160 1.99 2.57 5.34
C GLU A 160 2.17 1.67 4.11
N ASP A 161 2.24 0.35 4.29
CA ASP A 161 2.42 -0.62 3.20
C ASP A 161 1.24 -0.61 2.22
N LEU A 162 0.04 -0.25 2.71
CA LEU A 162 -1.17 -0.12 1.90
C LEU A 162 -1.16 1.13 1.01
N PHE A 163 -0.22 2.07 1.23
CA PHE A 163 -0.12 3.32 0.47
C PHE A 163 1.19 3.43 -0.32
N THR A 164 2.30 2.91 0.19
CA THR A 164 3.62 3.11 -0.43
C THR A 164 4.01 2.04 -1.45
N ASP A 165 3.28 0.92 -1.52
CA ASP A 165 3.62 -0.26 -2.32
C ASP A 165 4.98 -0.90 -1.99
N ARG A 166 5.65 -0.48 -0.91
CA ARG A 166 7.00 -0.94 -0.54
C ARG A 166 7.04 -2.44 -0.30
N LEU A 167 6.04 -2.93 0.42
CA LEU A 167 5.98 -4.28 0.99
C LEU A 167 4.78 -5.08 0.48
N LEU A 168 3.86 -4.41 -0.20
CA LEU A 168 2.65 -4.97 -0.77
C LEU A 168 2.37 -4.23 -2.06
N ASN A 169 2.71 -4.83 -3.20
CA ASN A 169 2.52 -4.19 -4.49
C ASN A 169 1.02 -4.19 -4.86
N LEU A 170 0.36 -3.04 -4.67
CA LEU A 170 -1.04 -2.84 -5.02
C LEU A 170 -1.20 -2.08 -6.35
N ARG A 171 -0.09 -1.72 -7.02
CA ARG A 171 -0.07 -0.87 -8.21
C ARG A 171 -0.84 -1.43 -9.40
N SER A 172 -1.20 -2.72 -9.44
CA SER A 172 -1.98 -3.29 -10.55
C SER A 172 -3.46 -2.92 -10.47
N ALA A 173 -4.01 -2.79 -9.26
CA ALA A 173 -5.45 -2.61 -9.02
C ALA A 173 -5.78 -1.30 -8.29
N TRP A 174 -4.78 -0.53 -7.88
CA TRP A 174 -4.96 0.70 -7.11
C TRP A 174 -4.22 1.87 -7.73
N GLU A 175 -4.83 3.04 -7.62
CA GLU A 175 -4.18 4.30 -7.95
C GLU A 175 -3.13 4.68 -6.91
N ALA A 176 -2.30 5.66 -7.25
CA ALA A 176 -1.40 6.27 -6.29
C ALA A 176 -2.20 6.91 -5.14
N PRO A 177 -1.67 6.93 -3.91
CA PRO A 177 -2.23 7.71 -2.82
C PRO A 177 -2.40 9.19 -3.19
N LEU A 178 -3.50 9.76 -2.78
CA LEU A 178 -3.83 11.18 -2.91
C LEU A 178 -3.96 11.79 -1.52
N LEU A 179 -3.43 13.00 -1.33
CA LEU A 179 -3.73 13.77 -0.12
C LEU A 179 -5.15 14.33 -0.25
N TRP A 180 -6.02 13.99 0.71
CA TRP A 180 -7.35 14.53 0.77
C TRP A 180 -7.32 15.95 1.34
N SER A 181 -8.06 16.85 0.71
CA SER A 181 -8.29 18.21 1.18
C SER A 181 -9.80 18.46 1.33
N ALA A 182 -10.18 19.17 2.40
CA ALA A 182 -11.57 19.55 2.66
C ALA A 182 -12.10 20.56 1.63
N SER A 183 -11.19 21.29 0.97
CA SER A 183 -11.48 22.24 -0.09
C SER A 183 -11.92 21.47 -1.34
N ILE A 184 -13.23 21.34 -1.53
CA ILE A 184 -13.76 21.00 -2.86
C ILE A 184 -13.39 22.20 -3.75
N PRO A 185 -12.57 22.04 -4.81
CA PRO A 185 -12.35 23.14 -5.73
C PRO A 185 -13.70 23.54 -6.32
N GLU A 186 -14.12 24.77 -6.07
CA GLU A 186 -15.39 25.36 -6.51
C GLU A 186 -15.55 25.33 -8.04
N SER A 187 -14.45 25.07 -8.77
CA SER A 187 -14.40 24.95 -10.22
C SER A 187 -14.66 23.55 -10.79
N SER A 188 -14.89 22.51 -9.98
CA SER A 188 -14.99 21.12 -10.45
C SER A 188 -16.40 20.73 -10.98
N LYS A 189 -16.89 21.44 -11.99
CA LYS A 189 -17.85 20.84 -12.97
C LYS A 189 -17.14 19.96 -14.01
N THR A 190 -15.81 19.99 -14.02
CA THR A 190 -14.97 19.10 -14.83
C THR A 190 -14.15 18.23 -13.88
N PRO A 191 -14.11 16.90 -14.05
CA PRO A 191 -13.29 16.04 -13.21
C PRO A 191 -11.82 16.51 -13.26
N PRO A 192 -11.12 16.61 -12.12
CA PRO A 192 -9.75 17.06 -12.08
C PRO A 192 -8.91 16.17 -12.98
N ARG A 193 -8.22 16.78 -13.95
CA ARG A 193 -7.17 16.10 -14.72
C ARG A 193 -6.01 15.90 -13.76
N LEU A 194 -5.82 14.65 -13.33
CA LEU A 194 -4.69 14.23 -12.51
C LEU A 194 -3.37 14.65 -13.17
N GLU A 195 -2.65 15.57 -12.56
CA GLU A 195 -1.20 15.68 -12.79
C GLU A 195 -0.54 14.50 -12.10
N VAL A 196 -0.47 13.38 -12.82
CA VAL A 196 0.39 12.27 -12.44
C VAL A 196 1.82 12.77 -12.54
N ALA A 197 2.56 12.79 -11.43
CA ALA A 197 4.00 12.96 -11.46
C ALA A 197 4.58 11.91 -12.41
N ARG A 198 5.10 12.35 -13.57
CA ARG A 198 5.64 11.43 -14.57
C ARG A 198 6.78 10.65 -13.92
N PRO A 199 6.78 9.30 -13.95
CA PRO A 199 7.97 8.55 -13.58
C PRO A 199 9.11 8.98 -14.51
N GLN A 200 10.24 9.36 -13.91
CA GLN A 200 11.47 9.55 -14.68
C GLN A 200 11.97 8.16 -15.06
N PHE A 201 12.01 7.86 -16.36
CA PHE A 201 12.65 6.65 -16.86
C PHE A 201 14.16 6.83 -16.77
N VAL A 202 14.86 5.79 -16.33
CA VAL A 202 16.32 5.76 -16.25
C VAL A 202 16.83 4.81 -17.33
N GLU A 203 17.59 5.34 -18.28
CA GLU A 203 18.28 4.53 -19.29
C GLU A 203 19.66 4.14 -18.75
N LEU A 204 19.92 2.83 -18.69
CA LEU A 204 21.16 2.24 -18.19
C LEU A 204 21.96 1.64 -19.35
N THR A 205 23.15 2.17 -19.62
CA THR A 205 24.04 1.66 -20.67
C THR A 205 25.29 1.03 -20.05
N ILE A 206 25.46 -0.29 -20.20
CA ILE A 206 26.66 -1.00 -19.74
C ILE A 206 27.68 -1.02 -20.88
N GLN A 207 28.83 -0.37 -20.68
CA GLN A 207 29.95 -0.43 -21.64
C GLN A 207 31.11 -1.26 -21.09
N ASN A 208 31.63 -2.15 -21.94
CA ASN A 208 32.92 -2.85 -21.86
C ASN A 208 33.04 -4.02 -20.84
N PRO A 209 32.60 -5.24 -21.21
CA PRO A 209 32.65 -6.41 -20.33
C PRO A 209 34.06 -7.03 -20.13
N THR A 210 35.10 -6.47 -20.74
CA THR A 210 36.45 -7.08 -20.75
C THR A 210 37.36 -6.63 -19.62
N GLN A 211 37.01 -5.53 -18.95
CA GLN A 211 37.65 -5.09 -17.72
C GLN A 211 36.60 -5.19 -16.63
N HIS A 212 36.92 -5.75 -15.46
CA HIS A 212 36.00 -6.08 -14.37
C HIS A 212 35.35 -4.84 -13.69
N THR A 213 34.84 -3.90 -14.46
CA THR A 213 34.27 -2.63 -14.05
C THR A 213 33.16 -2.24 -15.02
N TYR A 214 31.98 -1.94 -14.48
CA TYR A 214 30.79 -1.51 -15.18
C TYR A 214 30.68 0.00 -15.08
N ARG A 215 30.57 0.68 -16.21
CA ARG A 215 30.31 2.12 -16.22
C ARG A 215 28.81 2.39 -16.05
N LEU A 216 28.44 3.13 -15.00
CA LEU A 216 27.08 3.59 -14.75
C LEU A 216 26.90 5.01 -15.29
N THR A 217 25.96 5.18 -16.21
CA THR A 217 25.50 6.49 -16.69
C THR A 217 24.02 6.70 -16.38
N LEU A 218 23.61 7.95 -16.18
CA LEU A 218 22.22 8.37 -15.99
C LEU A 218 21.92 9.49 -16.99
N ASN A 219 20.96 9.27 -17.90
CA ASN A 219 20.63 10.21 -18.98
C ASN A 219 21.86 10.65 -19.82
N GLY A 220 22.81 9.72 -20.02
CA GLY A 220 24.06 9.98 -20.74
C GLY A 220 25.19 10.61 -19.92
N GLU A 221 24.93 11.05 -18.67
CA GLU A 221 25.97 11.55 -17.78
C GLU A 221 26.63 10.43 -16.97
N PHE A 222 27.95 10.48 -16.83
CA PHE A 222 28.72 9.51 -16.04
C PHE A 222 28.49 9.69 -14.54
N ILE A 223 28.18 8.58 -13.86
CA ILE A 223 27.99 8.57 -12.40
C ILE A 223 29.17 7.91 -11.70
N ALA A 224 29.51 6.67 -12.06
CA ALA A 224 30.57 5.90 -11.42
C ALA A 224 31.02 4.69 -12.25
N ASP A 225 32.21 4.18 -11.99
CA ASP A 225 32.65 2.84 -12.42
C ASP A 225 32.47 1.86 -11.23
N LEU A 226 31.86 0.68 -11.48
CA LEU A 226 31.44 -0.27 -10.45
C LEU A 226 32.09 -1.64 -10.65
N PRO A 227 32.61 -2.32 -9.62
CA PRO A 227 33.06 -3.70 -9.77
C PRO A 227 31.85 -4.64 -10.04
N PRO A 228 32.09 -5.89 -10.52
CA PRO A 228 31.05 -6.85 -10.94
C PRO A 228 29.99 -7.22 -9.92
N TYR A 229 30.18 -6.86 -8.66
CA TYR A 229 29.20 -7.03 -7.61
C TYR A 229 29.25 -5.82 -6.70
N HIS A 230 28.46 -4.79 -7.01
CA HIS A 230 28.30 -3.64 -6.12
C HIS A 230 26.87 -3.12 -6.15
N GLU A 231 26.33 -2.87 -4.96
CA GLU A 231 25.09 -2.11 -4.79
C GLU A 231 25.43 -0.62 -4.77
N VAL A 232 24.70 0.20 -5.50
CA VAL A 232 24.90 1.66 -5.52
C VAL A 232 23.62 2.35 -5.10
N PRO A 233 23.64 3.07 -3.97
CA PRO A 233 22.53 3.95 -3.63
C PRO A 233 22.57 5.19 -4.55
N ILE A 234 21.63 5.30 -5.48
CA ILE A 234 21.46 6.51 -6.30
C ILE A 234 20.66 7.53 -5.49
N ARG A 235 21.26 8.67 -5.14
CA ARG A 235 20.56 9.79 -4.51
C ARG A 235 19.82 10.61 -5.58
N GLY A 236 18.52 10.80 -5.38
CA GLY A 236 17.67 11.64 -6.26
C GLY A 236 16.41 10.94 -6.77
N ILE A 237 16.33 9.62 -6.62
CA ILE A 237 15.14 8.81 -6.92
C ILE A 237 14.55 8.37 -5.57
N ALA A 238 13.24 8.48 -5.37
CA ALA A 238 12.59 7.93 -4.19
C ALA A 238 12.63 6.40 -4.27
N GLY A 239 13.52 5.76 -3.51
CA GLY A 239 13.71 4.30 -3.47
C GLY A 239 15.19 3.90 -3.36
N ARG A 240 15.46 2.63 -3.05
CA ARG A 240 16.79 2.00 -3.23
C ARG A 240 16.74 1.21 -4.52
N VAL A 241 17.63 1.51 -5.46
CA VAL A 241 17.79 0.75 -6.70
C VAL A 241 18.89 -0.29 -6.49
N THR A 242 18.56 -1.57 -6.59
CA THR A 242 19.53 -2.67 -6.50
C THR A 242 19.81 -3.20 -7.89
N LEU A 243 21.03 -2.99 -8.40
CA LEU A 243 21.45 -3.54 -9.69
C LEU A 243 22.18 -4.87 -9.45
N ARG A 244 21.71 -5.96 -10.05
CA ARG A 244 22.43 -7.24 -10.09
C ARG A 244 22.77 -7.58 -11.54
N ALA A 245 24.00 -7.32 -11.95
CA ALA A 245 24.53 -7.83 -13.21
C ALA A 245 25.00 -9.28 -12.98
N LYS A 246 24.51 -10.22 -13.78
CA LYS A 246 25.07 -11.59 -13.83
C LYS A 246 25.91 -11.67 -15.11
N PRO A 247 27.21 -12.02 -15.03
CA PRO A 247 28.02 -12.15 -16.23
C PRO A 247 27.46 -13.29 -17.09
N LEU A 248 26.91 -12.95 -18.25
CA LEU A 248 26.65 -13.93 -19.31
C LEU A 248 28.01 -14.28 -19.91
N ARG A 249 28.40 -15.56 -19.87
CA ARG A 249 29.55 -16.03 -20.65
C ARG A 249 29.23 -15.81 -22.12
N SER A 250 29.84 -14.79 -22.71
CA SER A 250 29.73 -14.48 -24.14
C SER A 250 31.10 -14.15 -24.69
N THR A 251 31.48 -14.84 -25.75
CA THR A 251 32.63 -14.56 -26.59
C THR A 251 32.36 -13.28 -27.41
N ALA A 252 33.17 -12.24 -27.18
CA ALA A 252 33.40 -11.06 -28.01
C ALA A 252 32.20 -10.45 -28.77
N GLY A 253 31.64 -9.38 -28.20
CA GLY A 253 30.69 -8.46 -28.85
C GLY A 253 30.09 -7.50 -27.84
N GLU A 254 29.86 -6.24 -28.22
CA GLU A 254 29.09 -5.28 -27.41
C GLU A 254 27.70 -5.87 -27.11
N GLN A 255 27.32 -5.90 -25.83
CA GLN A 255 25.97 -6.28 -25.42
C GLN A 255 25.27 -5.06 -24.84
N LEU A 256 24.15 -4.68 -25.44
CA LEU A 256 23.19 -3.79 -24.80
C LEU A 256 22.38 -4.65 -23.82
N LEU A 257 22.63 -4.47 -22.52
CA LEU A 257 21.75 -5.02 -21.48
C LEU A 257 20.78 -3.92 -21.08
N THR A 258 19.57 -3.97 -21.63
CA THR A 258 18.43 -3.23 -21.09
C THR A 258 17.97 -3.92 -19.81
N GLY A 259 18.21 -3.31 -18.65
CA GLY A 259 17.63 -3.75 -17.38
C GLY A 259 16.44 -2.87 -17.03
N ASP A 260 15.31 -3.47 -16.66
CA ASP A 260 14.24 -2.73 -16.01
C ASP A 260 14.70 -2.29 -14.62
N VAL A 261 14.46 -1.03 -14.26
CA VAL A 261 14.57 -0.57 -12.86
C VAL A 261 13.50 -1.32 -12.07
N THR A 262 13.90 -2.42 -11.47
CA THR A 262 13.07 -3.19 -10.55
C THR A 262 13.43 -2.75 -9.14
N GLU A 263 12.50 -2.07 -8.47
CA GLU A 263 12.45 -2.14 -7.00
C GLU A 263 12.09 -3.60 -6.68
N ASP A 264 13.09 -4.42 -6.35
CA ASP A 264 13.03 -5.84 -5.96
C ASP A 264 11.80 -6.64 -6.48
N THR A 265 12.00 -7.42 -7.55
CA THR A 265 11.11 -8.55 -7.87
C THR A 265 11.90 -9.85 -8.04
N ASN A 266 11.45 -10.88 -7.31
CA ASN A 266 12.05 -12.21 -7.19
C ASN A 266 12.19 -13.00 -8.51
N TRP A 267 13.18 -13.88 -8.53
CA TRP A 267 13.46 -14.88 -9.55
C TRP A 267 12.54 -16.11 -9.44
N SER A 268 12.24 -16.76 -10.57
CA SER A 268 11.91 -18.19 -10.62
C SER A 268 12.84 -18.88 -11.64
N LEU A 269 13.37 -20.05 -11.27
CA LEU A 269 14.07 -20.96 -12.16
C LEU A 269 13.09 -22.08 -12.53
N SER A 270 12.69 -22.15 -13.79
CA SER A 270 12.27 -23.40 -14.43
C SER A 270 13.49 -24.00 -15.13
N GLN A 271 13.59 -25.34 -15.09
CA GLN A 271 14.73 -26.18 -15.47
C GLN A 271 15.46 -25.79 -16.76
#